data_AF-A0A941K9C4-F1
#
_entry.id   AF-A0A941K9C4-F1
#
_cell.length_a   1.000
_cell.length_b   1.000
_cell.length_c   1.000
_cell.angle_alpha   90.00
_cell.angle_beta   90.00
_cell.angle_gamma   90.00
#
_symmetry.space_group_name_H-M   'P 1'
#
loop_
_entity.id
_entity.type
_entity.pdbx_description
1 polymer ?
#
loop_
_entity_poly.entity_id
_entity_poly.type
_entity_poly.pdbx_seq_one_letter_code
_entity_poly.pdbx_strand_id
1 'polypeptide(L)'
;MDFGDALRALKAGAKVARQGWNGKGMYLWLLPAATIKAEWCREEHLKAVAEANGGEIEALGSIRMMTADRKILTGWLASQTDMLAEDWVVVE
;
A
#
# COMPACT_ATOMS: atom_id res chain seq x y z
N MET A 1 8.62 5.41 16.62
CA MET A 1 7.88 4.13 16.67
C MET A 1 8.72 3.10 15.94
N ASP A 2 8.66 1.82 16.33
CA ASP A 2 9.35 0.77 15.58
C ASP A 2 8.56 0.33 14.33
N PHE A 3 9.13 -0.57 13.53
CA PHE A 3 8.44 -1.11 12.35
C PHE A 3 7.15 -1.87 12.68
N GLY A 4 7.11 -2.56 13.84
CA GLY A 4 5.94 -3.29 14.30
C GLY A 4 4.78 -2.36 14.68
N ASP A 5 5.08 -1.24 15.34
CA ASP A 5 4.15 -0.15 15.63
C ASP A 5 3.60 0.44 14.34
N ALA A 6 4.46 0.71 13.36
CA ALA A 6 4.06 1.23 12.06
C ALA A 6 3.08 0.26 11.35
N LEU A 7 3.36 -1.05 11.41
CA LEU A 7 2.47 -2.06 10.84
C LEU A 7 1.12 -2.15 11.60
N ARG A 8 1.12 -2.00 12.93
CA ARG A 8 -0.11 -1.92 13.73
C ARG A 8 -0.94 -0.69 13.37
N ALA A 9 -0.30 0.47 13.21
CA ALA A 9 -0.94 1.71 12.81
C ALA A 9 -1.55 1.60 11.39
N LEU A 10 -0.82 1.02 10.43
CA LEU A 10 -1.33 0.72 9.09
C LEU A 10 -2.58 -0.17 9.12
N LYS A 11 -2.57 -1.24 9.93
CA LYS A 11 -3.73 -2.12 10.12
C LYS A 11 -4.91 -1.41 10.77
N ALA A 12 -4.67 -0.37 11.56
CA ALA A 12 -5.70 0.50 12.13
C ALA A 12 -6.19 1.59 11.15
N GLY A 13 -5.72 1.60 9.90
CA GLY A 13 -6.12 2.56 8.87
C GLY A 13 -5.36 3.89 8.90
N ALA A 14 -4.36 4.03 9.77
CA ALA A 14 -3.52 5.21 9.80
C ALA A 14 -2.51 5.22 8.63
N LYS A 15 -2.05 6.41 8.25
CA LYS A 15 -0.89 6.57 7.38
C LYS A 15 0.37 6.67 8.22
N VAL A 16 1.47 6.12 7.74
CA VAL A 16 2.76 6.19 8.43
C VAL A 16 3.88 6.65 7.50
N ALA A 17 4.89 7.28 8.06
CA ALA A 17 6.09 7.68 7.33
C ALA A 17 7.32 7.49 8.21
N ARG A 18 8.50 7.50 7.60
CA ARG A 18 9.77 7.61 8.32
C ARG A 18 10.26 9.05 8.29
N GLN A 19 10.81 9.52 9.40
CA GLN A 19 11.42 10.86 9.46
C GLN A 19 12.67 10.95 8.57
N GLY A 20 13.41 9.86 8.43
CA GLY A 20 14.63 9.76 7.63
C GLY A 20 14.42 9.50 6.14
N TRP A 21 13.18 9.52 5.64
CA TRP A 21 12.94 9.39 4.20
C TRP A 21 13.36 10.64 3.42
N ASN A 22 13.96 10.42 2.26
CA ASN A 22 14.64 11.47 1.48
C ASN A 22 13.70 12.46 0.76
N GLY A 23 12.38 12.31 0.89
CA GLY A 23 11.41 13.09 0.15
C GLY A 23 10.26 13.58 1.01
N LYS A 24 9.89 14.84 0.82
CA LYS A 24 8.76 15.46 1.52
C LYS A 24 7.44 14.84 1.05
N GLY A 25 6.53 14.61 1.99
CA GLY A 25 5.17 14.11 1.70
C GLY A 25 5.10 12.63 1.35
N MET A 26 6.17 11.85 1.57
CA MET A 26 6.15 10.40 1.44
C MET A 26 5.40 9.77 2.62
N TYR A 27 4.50 8.84 2.35
CA TYR A 27 3.81 8.06 3.39
C TYR A 27 3.31 6.73 2.84
N LEU A 28 3.07 5.78 3.76
CA LEU A 28 2.43 4.50 3.51
C LEU A 28 0.99 4.52 3.96
N TRP A 29 0.16 3.73 3.29
CA TRP A 29 -1.15 3.33 3.77
C TRP A 29 -1.44 1.88 3.38
N LEU A 30 -2.35 1.24 4.12
CA LEU A 30 -2.82 -0.10 3.79
C LEU A 30 -4.04 0.02 2.86
N LEU A 31 -3.95 -0.58 1.67
CA LEU A 31 -5.12 -0.94 0.89
C LEU A 31 -5.63 -2.30 1.38
N PRO A 32 -6.86 -2.40 1.93
CA PRO A 32 -7.44 -3.69 2.31
C PRO A 32 -7.62 -4.61 1.10
N ALA A 33 -7.77 -5.91 1.37
CA ALA A 33 -8.23 -6.84 0.35
C ALA A 33 -9.64 -6.43 -0.12
N ALA A 34 -9.92 -6.64 -1.40
CA ALA A 34 -11.19 -6.29 -2.00
C ALA A 34 -11.50 -7.17 -3.21
N THR A 35 -12.77 -7.42 -3.43
CA THR A 35 -13.26 -8.00 -4.68
C THR A 35 -13.23 -6.93 -5.78
N ILE A 36 -12.51 -7.19 -6.87
CA ILE A 36 -12.45 -6.35 -8.05
C ILE A 36 -13.41 -6.91 -9.08
N LYS A 37 -14.40 -6.11 -9.51
CA LYS A 37 -15.29 -6.48 -10.61
C LYS A 37 -14.64 -6.19 -11.96
N ALA A 38 -14.92 -7.02 -12.95
CA ALA A 38 -14.43 -6.84 -14.33
C ALA A 38 -14.77 -5.45 -14.90
N GLU A 39 -15.94 -4.90 -14.54
CA GLU A 39 -16.38 -3.55 -14.92
C GLU A 39 -15.48 -2.42 -14.37
N TRP A 40 -14.71 -2.67 -13.31
CA TRP A 40 -13.78 -1.69 -12.73
C TRP A 40 -12.38 -1.80 -13.35
N CYS A 41 -12.08 -2.91 -14.03
CA CYS A 41 -10.79 -3.18 -14.64
C CYS A 41 -10.60 -2.35 -15.92
N ARG A 42 -9.59 -1.48 -15.90
CA ARG A 42 -9.18 -0.70 -17.09
C ARG A 42 -8.08 -1.36 -17.91
N GLU A 43 -7.36 -2.28 -17.30
CA GLU A 43 -6.28 -3.04 -17.94
C GLU A 43 -6.87 -4.34 -18.50
N GLU A 44 -6.56 -4.64 -19.76
CA GLU A 44 -7.22 -5.70 -20.53
C GLU A 44 -6.99 -7.10 -19.94
N HIS A 45 -5.79 -7.39 -19.46
CA HIS A 45 -5.45 -8.67 -18.89
C HIS A 45 -6.23 -8.95 -17.60
N LEU A 46 -6.23 -8.01 -16.64
CA LEU A 46 -6.97 -8.15 -15.39
C LEU A 46 -8.48 -8.25 -15.65
N LYS A 47 -9.00 -7.50 -16.63
CA LYS A 47 -10.40 -7.60 -17.04
C LYS A 47 -10.73 -9.01 -17.53
N ALA A 48 -9.94 -9.54 -18.46
CA ALA A 48 -10.13 -10.89 -19.00
C ALA A 48 -10.04 -11.97 -17.91
N VAL A 49 -9.10 -11.81 -16.96
CA VAL A 49 -8.97 -12.72 -15.81
C VAL A 49 -10.21 -12.69 -14.92
N ALA A 50 -10.75 -11.49 -14.62
CA ALA A 50 -11.97 -11.35 -13.82
C ALA A 50 -13.20 -11.92 -14.55
N GLU A 51 -13.35 -11.67 -15.87
CA GLU A 51 -14.43 -12.23 -16.68
C GLU A 51 -14.39 -13.75 -16.72
N ALA A 52 -13.20 -14.35 -16.89
CA ALA A 52 -13.01 -15.79 -16.81
C ALA A 52 -13.33 -16.37 -15.41
N ASN A 53 -13.25 -15.54 -14.37
CA ASN A 53 -13.55 -15.91 -12.99
C ASN A 53 -14.99 -15.55 -12.56
N GLY A 54 -15.94 -15.48 -13.49
CA GLY A 54 -17.35 -15.21 -13.19
C GLY A 54 -17.70 -13.73 -13.04
N GLY A 55 -16.83 -12.83 -13.52
CA GLY A 55 -17.05 -11.38 -13.54
C GLY A 55 -16.36 -10.61 -12.43
N GLU A 56 -15.66 -11.27 -11.52
CA GLU A 56 -14.92 -10.65 -10.43
C GLU A 56 -13.71 -11.49 -9.99
N ILE A 57 -12.74 -10.86 -9.32
CA ILE A 57 -11.58 -11.52 -8.74
C ILE A 57 -11.21 -10.90 -7.40
N GLU A 58 -10.79 -11.72 -6.45
CA GLU A 58 -10.29 -11.24 -5.16
C GLU A 58 -8.87 -10.69 -5.31
N ALA A 59 -8.66 -9.43 -4.92
CA ALA A 59 -7.35 -8.82 -4.79
C ALA A 59 -6.94 -8.79 -3.32
N LEU A 60 -5.72 -9.26 -3.06
CA LEU A 60 -5.13 -9.22 -1.73
C LEU A 60 -4.82 -7.78 -1.29
N GLY A 61 -4.82 -7.55 0.01
CA GLY A 61 -4.40 -6.28 0.58
C GLY A 61 -2.93 -5.98 0.27
N SER A 62 -2.60 -4.70 0.12
CA SER A 62 -1.23 -4.25 -0.16
C SER A 62 -0.92 -2.96 0.58
N ILE A 63 0.31 -2.85 1.08
CA ILE A 63 0.82 -1.56 1.54
C ILE A 63 1.18 -0.77 0.29
N ARG A 64 0.68 0.46 0.21
CA ARG A 64 0.97 1.40 -0.88
C ARG A 64 1.76 2.57 -0.35
N MET A 65 2.43 3.25 -1.24
CA MET A 65 3.26 4.40 -0.92
C MET A 65 2.93 5.59 -1.82
N MET A 66 2.85 6.77 -1.22
CA MET A 66 2.90 8.05 -1.91
C MET A 66 4.37 8.40 -2.01
N THR A 67 4.89 8.48 -3.22
CA THR A 67 6.29 8.80 -3.47
C THR A 67 6.53 10.31 -3.39
N ALA A 68 7.81 10.71 -3.30
CA ALA A 68 8.20 12.12 -3.26
C ALA A 68 7.76 12.90 -4.51
N ASP A 69 7.64 12.22 -5.65
CA ASP A 69 7.17 12.77 -6.93
C ASP A 69 5.65 12.63 -7.13
N ARG A 70 4.90 12.40 -6.04
CA ARG A 70 3.43 12.31 -6.01
C ARG A 70 2.86 11.19 -6.89
N LYS A 71 3.55 10.06 -6.96
CA LYS A 71 3.07 8.83 -7.63
C LYS A 71 2.66 7.80 -6.58
N ILE A 72 1.81 6.87 -7.02
CA ILE A 72 1.37 5.74 -6.19
C ILE A 72 2.22 4.53 -6.56
N LEU A 73 2.98 4.02 -5.58
CA LEU A 73 3.59 2.71 -5.66
C LEU A 73 2.66 1.70 -4.98
N THR A 74 2.24 0.67 -5.73
CA THR A 74 1.44 -0.44 -5.20
C THR A 74 2.33 -1.62 -4.87
N GLY A 75 2.19 -2.18 -3.67
CA GLY A 75 3.07 -3.26 -3.19
C GLY A 75 4.41 -2.71 -2.72
N TRP A 76 4.39 -1.82 -1.72
CA TRP A 76 5.61 -1.31 -1.09
C TRP A 76 6.43 -2.47 -0.50
N LEU A 77 7.68 -2.54 -0.92
CA LEU A 77 8.65 -3.51 -0.43
C LEU A 77 9.43 -2.88 0.72
N ALA A 78 9.19 -3.36 1.94
CA ALA A 78 9.98 -2.94 3.10
C ALA A 78 11.43 -3.38 2.93
N SER A 79 12.36 -2.44 2.97
CA SER A 79 13.79 -2.76 2.99
C SER A 79 14.24 -3.19 4.38
N GLN A 80 15.44 -3.77 4.49
CA GLN A 80 16.05 -4.05 5.78
C GLN A 80 16.19 -2.79 6.65
N THR A 81 16.47 -1.63 6.03
CA THR A 81 16.60 -0.37 6.76
C THR A 81 15.27 0.18 7.23
N ASP A 82 14.16 -0.19 6.57
CA ASP A 82 12.80 0.14 7.04
C ASP A 82 12.37 -0.75 8.20
N MET A 83 12.67 -2.05 8.13
CA MET A 83 12.31 -3.01 9.17
C MET A 83 13.10 -2.79 10.47
N LEU A 84 14.33 -2.30 10.39
CA LEU A 84 15.19 -2.00 11.55
C LEU A 84 15.08 -0.55 12.04
N ALA A 85 14.17 0.23 11.47
CA ALA A 85 14.01 1.65 11.81
C ALA A 85 13.16 1.88 13.06
N GLU A 86 13.52 2.92 13.81
CA GLU A 86 12.80 3.37 15.02
C GLU A 86 12.19 4.78 14.86
N ASP A 87 12.34 5.36 13.66
CA ASP A 87 11.93 6.73 13.31
C ASP A 87 10.56 6.80 12.61
N TRP A 88 9.71 5.78 12.79
CA TRP A 88 8.36 5.79 12.24
C TRP A 88 7.45 6.77 12.99
N VAL A 89 6.58 7.45 12.22
CA VAL A 89 5.56 8.40 12.69
C VAL A 89 4.22 8.17 11.98
N VAL A 90 3.11 8.44 12.67
CA VAL A 90 1.78 8.54 12.04
C VAL A 90 1.65 9.92 11.39
N VAL A 91 1.02 9.98 10.22
CA VAL A 91 0.77 11.23 9.48
C VAL A 91 -0.70 11.33 9.07
N GLU A 92 -1.17 12.55 8.78
CA GLU A 92 -2.55 12.84 8.36
C GLU A 92 -2.82 12.59 6.87
#